data_AF-A0A484BUZ0-F1
#
_entry.id   AF-A0A484BUZ0-F1
#
_cell.length_a   1.000
_cell.length_b   1.000
_cell.length_c   1.000
_cell.angle_alpha   90.00
_cell.angle_beta   90.00
_cell.angle_gamma   90.00
#
_symmetry.space_group_name_H-M   'P 1'
#
loop_
_entity.id
_entity.type
_entity.pdbx_description
1 polymer ?
#
loop_
_entity_poly.entity_id
_entity_poly.type
_entity_poly.pdbx_seq_one_letter_code
_entity_poly.pdbx_strand_id
1 'polypeptide(L)'
;MWNSSKNQLALAIALLSLLAVLKETQARHSLFDCNVKYKCSAEKDYIWATDEERCHVIHNRCLLEVEQCARRDQGKAELVETDRETCKKTCERPCERNFEPVCAQFFQEEYITFSNECEMRNYICTNERAYSFYNLGKCMRFPPSQNRE
;
A
#
# COMPACT_ATOMS: atom_id res chain seq x y z
N MET A 1 -20.20 12.25 -40.11
CA MET A 1 -19.58 12.97 -38.97
C MET A 1 -19.77 12.27 -37.61
N TRP A 2 -20.90 11.60 -37.34
CA TRP A 2 -21.18 10.90 -36.07
C TRP A 2 -20.16 9.78 -35.71
N ASN A 3 -19.74 8.94 -36.65
CA ASN A 3 -18.80 7.84 -36.39
C ASN A 3 -17.37 8.32 -36.06
N SER A 4 -16.95 9.46 -36.60
CA SER A 4 -15.60 10.01 -36.32
C SER A 4 -15.50 10.47 -34.87
N SER A 5 -16.49 11.21 -34.36
CA SER A 5 -16.52 11.65 -32.96
C SER A 5 -16.64 10.48 -31.96
N LYS A 6 -17.37 9.42 -32.28
CA LYS A 6 -17.44 8.20 -31.46
C LYS A 6 -16.08 7.49 -31.38
N ASN A 7 -15.37 7.38 -32.50
CA ASN A 7 -14.05 6.75 -32.55
C ASN A 7 -13.00 7.58 -31.79
N GLN A 8 -13.05 8.90 -31.91
CA GLN A 8 -12.18 9.81 -31.14
C GLN A 8 -12.44 9.71 -29.63
N LEU A 9 -13.71 9.66 -29.21
CA LEU A 9 -14.06 9.48 -27.80
C LEU A 9 -13.62 8.12 -27.26
N ALA A 10 -13.81 7.05 -28.02
CA ALA A 10 -13.38 5.70 -27.64
C ALA A 10 -11.84 5.62 -27.51
N LEU A 11 -11.10 6.23 -28.45
CA LEU A 11 -9.64 6.33 -28.38
C LEU A 11 -9.18 7.12 -27.15
N ALA A 12 -9.85 8.22 -26.81
CA ALA A 12 -9.52 9.01 -25.63
C ALA A 12 -9.75 8.20 -24.33
N ILE A 13 -10.86 7.46 -24.22
CA ILE A 13 -11.14 6.59 -23.07
C ILE A 13 -10.11 5.45 -22.97
N ALA A 14 -9.77 4.81 -24.10
CA ALA A 14 -8.75 3.78 -24.14
C ALA A 14 -7.37 4.30 -23.72
N LEU A 15 -7.00 5.50 -24.16
CA LEU A 15 -5.74 6.14 -23.77
C LEU A 15 -5.72 6.47 -22.26
N LEU A 16 -6.82 7.04 -21.74
CA LEU A 16 -6.94 7.38 -20.33
C LEU A 16 -6.88 6.14 -19.42
N SER A 17 -7.57 5.06 -19.81
CA SER A 17 -7.51 3.80 -19.07
C SER A 17 -6.11 3.17 -19.11
N LEU A 18 -5.42 3.20 -20.25
CA LEU A 18 -4.04 2.74 -20.36
C LEU A 18 -3.10 3.54 -19.45
N LEU A 19 -3.24 4.88 -19.42
CA LEU A 19 -2.45 5.74 -18.54
C LEU A 19 -2.72 5.47 -17.05
N ALA A 20 -3.96 5.15 -16.67
CA ALA A 20 -4.29 4.77 -15.29
C ALA A 20 -3.61 3.46 -14.88
N VAL A 21 -3.67 2.43 -15.73
CA VAL A 21 -3.00 1.14 -15.50
C VAL A 21 -1.48 1.32 -15.36
N LEU A 22 -0.86 2.14 -16.22
CA LEU A 22 0.57 2.43 -16.16
C LEU A 22 0.98 3.04 -14.80
N LYS A 23 0.19 3.98 -14.26
CA LYS A 23 0.47 4.61 -12.95
C LYS A 23 0.47 3.60 -11.80
N GLU A 24 -0.52 2.69 -11.77
CA GLU A 24 -0.60 1.66 -10.73
C GLU A 24 0.59 0.69 -10.77
N THR A 25 1.05 0.32 -11.98
CA THR A 25 2.21 -0.56 -12.14
C THR A 25 3.50 0.09 -11.65
N GLN A 26 3.69 1.39 -11.90
CA GLN A 26 4.85 2.14 -11.45
C GLN A 26 4.95 2.22 -9.92
N ALA A 27 3.82 2.41 -9.24
CA ALA A 27 3.78 2.44 -7.77
C ALA A 27 4.24 1.11 -7.13
N ARG A 28 3.87 -0.03 -7.74
CA ARG A 28 4.27 -1.36 -7.25
C ARG A 28 5.75 -1.65 -7.49
N HIS A 29 6.27 -1.26 -8.64
CA HIS A 29 7.70 -1.44 -8.95
C HIS A 29 8.58 -0.63 -8.01
N SER A 30 8.23 0.64 -7.76
CA SER A 30 8.98 1.49 -6.83
C SER A 30 9.07 0.89 -5.41
N LEU A 31 7.97 0.37 -4.87
CA LEU A 31 7.99 -0.27 -3.56
C LEU A 31 8.87 -1.52 -3.55
N PHE A 32 8.82 -2.34 -4.61
CA PHE A 32 9.69 -3.52 -4.73
C PHE A 32 11.17 -3.13 -4.78
N ASP A 33 11.53 -2.17 -5.61
CA ASP A 33 12.92 -1.71 -5.78
C ASP A 33 13.51 -1.16 -4.46
N CYS A 34 12.72 -0.37 -3.74
CA CYS A 34 13.10 0.12 -2.42
C CYS A 34 13.25 -1.03 -1.41
N ASN A 35 12.32 -1.99 -1.36
CA ASN A 35 12.46 -3.14 -0.45
C ASN A 35 13.71 -3.98 -0.72
N VAL A 36 14.14 -4.12 -1.98
CA VAL A 36 15.39 -4.85 -2.31
C VAL A 36 16.63 -4.08 -1.85
N LYS A 37 16.58 -2.74 -1.85
CA LYS A 37 17.69 -1.88 -1.45
C LYS A 37 17.96 -1.90 0.06
N TYR A 38 16.92 -1.94 0.89
CA TYR A 38 17.05 -1.89 2.35
C TYR A 38 16.85 -3.28 2.96
N LYS A 39 17.84 -3.74 3.75
CA LYS A 39 17.75 -5.03 4.48
C LYS A 39 17.33 -4.77 5.92
N CYS A 40 16.02 -4.70 6.17
CA CYS A 40 15.48 -4.39 7.48
C CYS A 40 15.37 -5.63 8.39
N SER A 41 15.57 -5.42 9.70
CA SER A 41 15.34 -6.45 10.73
C SER A 41 13.84 -6.59 11.04
N ALA A 42 13.48 -7.68 11.73
CA ALA A 42 12.13 -7.89 12.25
C ALA A 42 11.85 -7.20 13.60
N GLU A 43 12.81 -6.42 14.10
CA GLU A 43 12.70 -5.71 15.38
C GLU A 43 11.50 -4.77 15.38
N LYS A 44 10.71 -4.82 16.46
CA LYS A 44 9.50 -4.01 16.63
C LYS A 44 9.86 -2.71 17.37
N ASP A 45 9.93 -1.60 16.64
CA ASP A 45 10.22 -0.26 17.15
C ASP A 45 9.29 0.75 16.43
N TYR A 46 8.00 0.71 16.78
CA TYR A 46 6.96 1.39 16.01
C TYR A 46 7.23 2.89 15.87
N ILE A 47 7.21 3.35 14.61
CA ILE A 47 7.27 4.75 14.25
C ILE A 47 5.88 5.22 13.82
N TRP A 48 5.46 6.34 14.40
CA TRP A 48 4.21 7.00 14.06
C TRP A 48 4.52 8.16 13.14
N ALA A 49 3.92 8.17 11.96
CA ALA A 49 4.14 9.24 11.00
C ALA A 49 2.85 9.58 10.26
N THR A 50 2.74 10.81 9.81
CA THR A 50 1.58 11.32 9.10
C THR A 50 1.99 11.92 7.76
N ASP A 51 1.12 11.80 6.78
CA ASP A 51 1.08 12.72 5.64
C ASP A 51 -0.17 13.59 5.71
N GLU A 52 -0.49 14.32 4.65
CA GLU A 52 -1.70 15.15 4.56
C GLU A 52 -2.99 14.32 4.62
N GLU A 53 -2.91 13.01 4.33
CA GLU A 53 -4.05 12.13 4.21
C GLU A 53 -4.33 11.32 5.48
N ARG A 54 -3.33 10.74 6.14
CA ARG A 54 -3.61 9.89 7.31
C ARG A 54 -2.38 9.59 8.15
N CYS A 55 -2.64 8.96 9.29
CA CYS A 55 -1.63 8.32 10.11
C CYS A 55 -1.18 6.98 9.51
N HIS A 56 0.11 6.73 9.62
CA HIS A 56 0.79 5.51 9.22
C HIS A 56 1.58 4.98 10.41
N VAL A 57 1.37 3.70 10.73
CA VAL A 57 2.10 2.98 11.77
C VAL A 57 3.12 2.10 11.09
N ILE A 58 4.39 2.48 11.22
CA ILE A 58 5.50 1.82 10.56
C ILE A 58 6.27 0.99 11.58
N HIS A 59 6.68 -0.22 11.20
CA HIS A 59 7.19 -1.19 12.17
C HIS A 59 8.50 -0.82 12.85
N ASN A 60 9.40 -0.19 12.08
CA ASN A 60 10.69 0.32 12.56
C ASN A 60 11.23 1.39 11.62
N ARG A 61 12.28 2.09 12.07
CA ARG A 61 12.95 3.16 11.30
C ARG A 61 13.40 2.72 9.91
N CYS A 62 13.96 1.51 9.78
CA CYS A 62 14.41 1.00 8.49
C CYS A 62 13.23 0.88 7.49
N LEU A 63 12.08 0.38 7.97
CA LEU A 63 10.88 0.29 7.15
C LEU A 63 10.26 1.67 6.85
N LEU A 64 10.49 2.68 7.69
CA LEU A 64 10.16 4.07 7.34
C LEU A 64 11.02 4.56 6.18
N GLU A 65 12.31 4.25 6.13
CA GLU A 65 13.18 4.62 5.02
C GLU A 65 12.77 3.96 3.69
N VAL A 66 12.33 2.70 3.74
CA VAL A 66 11.76 2.00 2.58
C VAL A 66 10.53 2.73 2.06
N GLU A 67 9.60 3.09 2.95
CA GLU A 67 8.39 3.82 2.58
C GLU A 67 8.73 5.20 2.01
N GLN A 68 9.63 5.95 2.64
CA GLN A 68 10.08 7.26 2.14
C GLN A 68 10.76 7.16 0.77
N CYS A 69 11.55 6.11 0.53
CA CYS A 69 12.11 5.80 -0.79
C CYS A 69 11.00 5.63 -1.83
N ALA A 70 10.01 4.76 -1.54
CA ALA A 70 8.94 4.48 -2.48
C ALA A 70 8.06 5.71 -2.75
N ARG A 71 7.83 6.55 -1.73
CA ARG A 71 7.06 7.79 -1.84
C ARG A 71 7.78 8.80 -2.73
N ARG A 72 9.08 9.00 -2.57
CA ARG A 72 9.87 9.91 -3.43
C ARG A 72 9.85 9.49 -4.89
N ASP A 73 10.04 8.21 -5.18
CA ASP A 73 9.98 7.67 -6.54
C ASP A 73 8.61 7.86 -7.21
N GLN A 74 7.55 7.96 -6.40
CA GLN A 74 6.18 8.18 -6.85
C GLN A 74 5.76 9.66 -6.81
N GLY A 75 6.62 10.57 -6.37
CA GLY A 75 6.29 11.98 -6.17
C GLY A 75 5.23 12.23 -5.10
N LYS A 76 5.08 11.32 -4.13
CA LYS A 76 4.17 11.47 -2.98
C LYS A 76 4.82 12.33 -1.90
N ALA A 77 4.00 13.05 -1.13
CA ALA A 77 4.47 13.82 0.02
C ALA A 77 5.25 12.95 1.00
N GLU A 78 6.31 13.45 1.63
CA GLU A 78 7.06 12.68 2.63
C GLU A 78 6.22 12.45 3.90
N LEU A 79 6.48 11.34 4.58
CA LEU A 79 5.91 11.11 5.91
C LEU A 79 6.64 11.97 6.94
N VAL A 80 5.88 12.60 7.83
CA VAL A 80 6.42 13.40 8.94
C VAL A 80 6.19 12.62 10.23
N GLU A 81 7.27 12.30 10.93
CA GLU A 81 7.20 11.64 12.24
C GLU A 81 6.44 12.52 13.24
N THR A 82 5.61 11.88 14.07
CA THR A 82 4.78 12.55 15.07
C THR A 82 4.59 11.65 16.28
N ASP A 83 3.99 12.17 17.34
CA ASP A 83 3.61 11.37 18.49
C ASP A 83 2.37 10.51 18.20
N ARG A 84 2.24 9.41 18.95
CA ARG A 84 1.15 8.44 18.80
C ARG A 84 -0.21 9.10 18.94
N GLU A 85 -0.38 9.98 19.92
CA GLU A 85 -1.65 10.63 20.24
C GLU A 85 -2.11 11.57 19.12
N THR A 86 -1.18 12.29 18.50
CA THR A 86 -1.43 13.15 17.34
C THR A 86 -1.76 12.31 16.11
N CYS A 87 -0.98 11.26 15.83
CA CYS A 87 -1.19 10.38 14.69
C CYS A 87 -2.58 9.73 14.73
N LYS A 88 -2.97 9.15 15.88
CA LYS A 88 -4.23 8.38 15.99
C LYS A 88 -5.49 9.17 15.65
N LYS A 89 -5.45 10.50 15.69
CA LYS A 89 -6.57 11.38 15.29
C LYS A 89 -6.98 11.21 13.81
N THR A 90 -6.08 10.69 12.96
CA THR A 90 -6.32 10.52 11.52
C THR A 90 -6.21 9.06 11.06
N CYS A 91 -6.37 8.09 11.98
CA CYS A 91 -6.35 6.66 11.65
C CYS A 91 -7.52 6.24 10.77
N GLU A 92 -8.75 6.61 11.16
CA GLU A 92 -9.96 6.19 10.46
C GLU A 92 -10.30 7.15 9.32
N ARG A 93 -10.46 6.60 8.13
CA ARG A 93 -10.97 7.30 6.96
C ARG A 93 -12.18 6.55 6.40
N PRO A 94 -13.17 7.26 5.83
CA PRO A 94 -14.27 6.61 5.15
C PRO A 94 -13.72 5.83 3.94
N CYS A 95 -14.00 4.53 3.89
CA CYS A 95 -13.60 3.68 2.79
C CYS A 95 -14.75 3.45 1.81
N GLU A 96 -14.41 3.28 0.55
CA GLU A 96 -15.36 2.82 -0.45
C GLU A 96 -15.84 1.39 -0.13
N ARG A 97 -17.09 1.09 -0.47
CA ARG A 97 -17.69 -0.23 -0.28
C ARG A 97 -17.40 -1.14 -1.48
N ASN A 98 -16.15 -1.16 -1.94
CA ASN A 98 -15.67 -2.02 -3.01
C ASN A 98 -14.94 -3.26 -2.45
N PHE A 99 -14.93 -4.33 -3.23
CA PHE A 99 -14.22 -5.57 -2.89
C PHE A 99 -13.02 -5.75 -3.80
N GLU A 100 -11.89 -5.19 -3.38
CA GLU A 100 -10.59 -5.25 -4.04
C GLU A 100 -9.57 -5.79 -3.03
N PRO A 101 -9.61 -7.10 -2.74
CA PRO A 101 -8.98 -7.63 -1.55
C PRO A 101 -7.47 -7.48 -1.58
N VAL A 102 -6.89 -7.26 -0.40
CA VAL A 102 -5.45 -7.22 -0.18
C VAL A 102 -5.08 -8.18 0.94
N CYS A 103 -3.92 -8.81 0.82
CA CYS A 103 -3.35 -9.65 1.85
C CYS A 103 -2.23 -8.90 2.56
N ALA A 104 -2.41 -8.73 3.87
CA ALA A 104 -1.39 -8.23 4.77
C ALA A 104 -0.72 -9.39 5.50
N GLN A 105 0.60 -9.32 5.63
CA GLN A 105 1.36 -10.19 6.52
C GLN A 105 1.72 -9.41 7.78
N PHE A 106 1.42 -9.96 8.95
CA PHE A 106 1.87 -9.42 10.23
C PHE A 106 3.00 -10.31 10.76
N PHE A 107 4.23 -9.78 10.71
CA PHE A 107 5.45 -10.33 11.33
C PHE A 107 5.55 -11.85 11.45
N GLN A 108 5.46 -12.59 10.33
CA GLN A 108 5.58 -14.06 10.29
C GLN A 108 4.55 -14.81 11.17
N GLU A 109 3.58 -14.12 11.74
CA GLU A 109 2.57 -14.67 12.65
C GLU A 109 1.29 -15.02 11.86
N GLU A 110 0.76 -14.05 11.11
CA GLU A 110 -0.54 -14.20 10.46
C GLU A 110 -0.63 -13.48 9.12
N TYR A 111 -1.51 -14.01 8.27
CA TYR A 111 -1.91 -13.42 7.00
C TYR A 111 -3.40 -13.09 7.07
N ILE A 112 -3.74 -11.82 6.94
CA ILE A 112 -5.12 -11.34 7.03
C ILE A 112 -5.55 -10.76 5.69
N THR A 113 -6.71 -11.21 5.22
CA THR A 113 -7.36 -10.64 4.04
C THR A 113 -8.24 -9.48 4.45
N PHE A 114 -8.01 -8.32 3.84
CA PHE A 114 -8.89 -7.16 3.95
C PHE A 114 -9.72 -7.00 2.68
N SER A 115 -10.89 -6.38 2.79
CA SER A 115 -11.81 -6.14 1.66
C SER A 115 -11.23 -5.18 0.63
N ASN A 116 -10.44 -4.21 1.07
CA ASN A 116 -9.66 -3.28 0.25
C ASN A 116 -8.51 -2.65 1.05
N GLU A 117 -7.64 -1.90 0.37
CA GLU A 117 -6.48 -1.25 0.97
C GLU A 117 -6.84 -0.21 2.04
N CYS A 118 -7.94 0.52 1.85
CA CYS A 118 -8.39 1.54 2.80
C CYS A 118 -8.77 0.91 4.15
N GLU A 119 -9.55 -0.18 4.11
CA GLU A 119 -9.98 -0.92 5.30
C GLU A 119 -8.80 -1.57 6.02
N MET A 120 -7.84 -2.10 5.24
CA MET A 120 -6.57 -2.57 5.78
C MET A 120 -5.88 -1.46 6.58
N ARG A 121 -5.62 -0.30 5.95
CA ARG A 121 -4.93 0.83 6.59
C ARG A 121 -5.67 1.36 7.82
N ASN A 122 -7.01 1.39 7.81
CA ASN A 122 -7.83 1.72 8.98
C ASN A 122 -7.52 0.74 10.12
N TYR A 123 -7.60 -0.57 9.86
CA TYR A 123 -7.37 -1.61 10.86
C TYR A 123 -5.97 -1.52 11.49
N ILE A 124 -4.92 -1.41 10.67
CA ILE A 124 -3.53 -1.32 11.14
C ILE A 124 -3.33 -0.16 12.11
N CYS A 125 -3.86 1.00 11.74
CA CYS A 125 -3.68 2.21 12.52
C CYS A 125 -4.47 2.15 13.84
N THR A 126 -5.73 1.71 13.79
CA THR A 126 -6.58 1.64 14.99
C THR A 126 -6.16 0.54 15.96
N ASN A 127 -5.62 -0.57 15.45
CA ASN A 127 -5.18 -1.71 16.26
C ASN A 127 -3.69 -1.69 16.59
N GLU A 128 -2.93 -0.69 16.12
CA GLU A 128 -1.48 -0.53 16.38
C GLU A 128 -0.67 -1.75 15.95
N ARG A 129 -1.06 -2.32 14.81
CA ARG A 129 -0.46 -3.52 14.25
C ARG A 129 0.20 -3.17 12.93
N ALA A 130 1.50 -2.89 12.97
CA ALA A 130 2.26 -2.71 11.74
C ALA A 130 2.27 -4.01 10.93
N TYR A 131 2.13 -3.89 9.62
CA TYR A 131 2.05 -5.00 8.67
C TYR A 131 3.08 -4.79 7.55
N SER A 132 3.32 -5.84 6.79
CA SER A 132 3.93 -5.74 5.47
C SER A 132 2.89 -6.11 4.43
N PHE A 133 2.69 -5.23 3.45
CA PHE A 133 1.89 -5.58 2.27
C PHE A 133 2.51 -6.81 1.62
N TYR A 134 1.73 -7.89 1.47
CA TYR A 134 2.24 -9.16 0.97
C TYR A 134 1.85 -9.37 -0.49
N ASN A 135 0.54 -9.35 -0.80
CA ASN A 135 0.06 -9.46 -2.16
C ASN A 135 -1.34 -8.86 -2.34
N LEU A 136 -1.66 -8.56 -3.60
CA LEU A 136 -3.03 -8.28 -4.01
C LEU A 136 -3.84 -9.56 -4.06
N GLY A 137 -5.13 -9.43 -3.83
CA GLY A 137 -6.03 -10.56 -3.70
C GLY A 137 -6.17 -10.99 -2.24
N LYS A 138 -6.93 -12.07 -2.06
CA LYS A 138 -7.04 -12.72 -0.75
C LYS A 138 -5.72 -13.40 -0.38
N CYS A 139 -5.48 -13.55 0.91
CA CYS A 139 -4.41 -14.41 1.40
C CYS A 139 -4.66 -15.85 0.97
N MET A 140 -3.61 -16.51 0.46
CA MET A 140 -3.66 -17.94 0.19
C MET A 140 -3.60 -18.68 1.52
N ARG A 141 -4.46 -19.69 1.73
CA ARG A 141 -4.45 -20.50 2.96
C ARG A 141 -3.20 -21.37 3.11
N PHE A 142 -2.36 -21.45 2.08
CA PHE A 142 -1.06 -22.11 2.08
C PHE A 142 -0.12 -21.30 1.17
N PRO A 143 1.15 -21.08 1.53
CA PRO A 143 2.14 -20.74 0.52
C PRO A 143 2.14 -21.89 -0.51
N PRO A 144 2.20 -21.62 -1.83
CA PRO A 144 2.54 -22.68 -2.76
C PRO A 144 3.88 -23.24 -2.25
N SER A 145 3.86 -24.52 -1.88
CA SER A 145 5.04 -25.25 -1.44
C SER A 145 6.21 -24.84 -2.31
N GLN A 146 7.30 -24.38 -1.70
CA GLN A 146 8.60 -24.40 -2.34
C GLN A 146 8.75 -25.82 -2.91
N ASN A 147 8.71 -25.94 -4.23
CA ASN A 147 9.21 -27.11 -4.91
C ASN A 147 10.71 -27.14 -4.58
N ARG A 148 11.02 -27.88 -3.52
CA ARG A 148 12.36 -28.25 -3.13
C ARG A 148 12.72 -29.41 -4.07
N GLU A 149 13.36 -29.07 -5.17
CA GLU A 149 14.21 -30.01 -5.92
C GLU A 149 15.62 -29.97 -5.33
#